data_AF-A0A5C2SJA4-F1
#
_entry.id   AF-A0A5C2SJA4-F1
#
_cell.length_a   1.000
_cell.length_b   1.000
_cell.length_c   1.000
_cell.angle_alpha   90.00
_cell.angle_beta   90.00
_cell.angle_gamma   90.00
#
_symmetry.space_group_name_H-M   'P 1'
#
loop_
_entity.id
_entity.type
_entity.pdbx_description
1 polymer ?
#
loop_
_entity_poly.entity_id
_entity_poly.type
_entity_poly.pdbx_seq_one_letter_code
_entity_poly.pdbx_strand_id
1 'polypeptide(L)'
;MHAGLIRRFSALIGESEDFAEDFLPEFAVQAEAVYGPLSDDELLELALDHFQADKGRTLSASPPANCDSGSSSLGSWPESASADPSNAAPCLSLGWVLDRLEDQFQCAFCIEPLARPYSLNHGQCGHNFCALCVLKWYFDALDSECGRWLESLRCPVCRATLPATPIDSPRDMSTLPFIPNRSADTTVRAYLDLVRDAADGSGAGGLDERIKGWERYGRKREDWEERDRKGADGMELVVTNWAILEEEDFIAMKNRFEDAS
;
A
#
# COMPACT_ATOMS: atom_id res chain seq x y z
N MET A 1 20.94 -9.61 23.27
CA MET A 1 20.54 -10.61 22.25
C MET A 1 21.41 -11.84 22.36
N HIS A 2 20.86 -13.05 22.29
CA HIS A 2 21.64 -14.27 22.43
C HIS A 2 22.40 -14.64 21.14
N ALA A 3 23.67 -15.06 21.27
CA ALA A 3 24.49 -15.55 20.14
C ALA A 3 23.90 -16.79 19.42
N GLY A 4 22.90 -17.46 20.03
CA GLY A 4 22.14 -18.52 19.39
C GLY A 4 21.13 -18.01 18.37
N LEU A 5 20.51 -16.85 18.62
CA LEU A 5 19.52 -16.24 17.72
C LEU A 5 20.18 -15.72 16.45
N ILE A 6 21.30 -15.00 16.58
CA ILE A 6 22.12 -14.48 15.46
C ILE A 6 22.51 -15.63 14.51
N ARG A 7 23.04 -16.73 15.05
CA ARG A 7 23.41 -17.91 14.28
C ARG A 7 22.24 -18.58 13.58
N ARG A 8 21.09 -18.71 14.24
CA ARG A 8 19.88 -19.27 13.64
C ARG A 8 19.37 -18.41 12.50
N PHE A 9 19.31 -17.10 12.69
CA PHE A 9 18.86 -16.16 11.68
C PHE A 9 19.79 -16.17 10.46
N SER A 10 21.10 -15.95 10.65
CA SER A 10 22.12 -15.99 9.58
C SER A 10 22.05 -17.29 8.77
N ALA A 11 21.95 -18.45 9.44
CA ALA A 11 21.82 -19.74 8.78
C ALA A 11 20.54 -19.88 7.94
N LEU A 12 19.44 -19.26 8.36
CA LEU A 12 18.15 -19.32 7.64
C LEU A 12 18.11 -18.40 6.42
N ILE A 13 18.75 -17.22 6.49
CA ILE A 13 18.74 -16.25 5.39
C ILE A 13 19.89 -16.43 4.39
N GLY A 14 20.92 -17.19 4.76
CA GLY A 14 22.11 -17.45 3.95
C GLY A 14 23.11 -16.28 3.90
N GLU A 15 23.09 -15.40 4.90
CA GLU A 15 23.98 -14.24 5.03
C GLU A 15 24.99 -14.45 6.18
N SER A 16 26.00 -13.58 6.32
CA SER A 16 27.02 -13.69 7.38
C SER A 16 26.46 -13.45 8.78
N GLU A 17 27.15 -13.98 9.80
CA GLU A 17 26.82 -13.67 11.21
C GLU A 17 27.01 -12.17 11.48
N ASP A 18 28.03 -11.52 10.92
CA ASP A 18 28.25 -10.07 11.04
C ASP A 18 27.03 -9.25 10.57
N PHE A 19 26.41 -9.63 9.44
CA PHE A 19 25.19 -8.98 8.98
C PHE A 19 24.05 -9.16 9.98
N ALA A 20 23.87 -10.36 10.51
CA ALA A 20 22.84 -10.65 11.51
C ALA A 20 23.10 -9.92 12.85
N GLU A 21 24.37 -9.70 13.22
CA GLU A 21 24.76 -8.91 14.39
C GLU A 21 24.39 -7.43 14.27
N ASP A 22 24.48 -6.87 13.07
CA ASP A 22 24.09 -5.49 12.81
C ASP A 22 22.56 -5.34 12.68
N PHE A 23 21.90 -6.24 11.95
CA PHE A 23 20.48 -6.16 11.62
C PHE A 23 19.56 -6.41 12.82
N LEU A 24 19.78 -7.50 13.57
CA LEU A 24 18.81 -7.96 14.57
C LEU A 24 18.63 -6.99 15.75
N PRO A 25 19.67 -6.34 16.31
CA PRO A 25 19.48 -5.40 17.41
C PRO A 25 18.60 -4.21 17.05
N GLU A 26 18.78 -3.64 15.85
CA GLU A 26 17.95 -2.54 15.38
C GLU A 26 16.51 -3.00 15.15
N PHE A 27 16.33 -4.14 14.48
CA PHE A 27 15.01 -4.73 14.26
C PHE A 27 14.29 -5.04 15.58
N ALA A 28 14.99 -5.59 16.58
CA ALA A 28 14.41 -5.93 17.87
C ALA A 28 13.87 -4.70 18.62
N VAL A 29 14.59 -3.57 18.59
CA VAL A 29 14.13 -2.31 19.19
C VAL A 29 12.83 -1.83 18.52
N GLN A 30 12.76 -1.94 17.19
CA GLN A 30 11.58 -1.55 16.42
C GLN A 30 10.40 -2.50 16.70
N ALA A 31 10.65 -3.81 16.72
CA ALA A 31 9.63 -4.83 16.98
C ALA A 31 9.07 -4.71 18.41
N GLU A 32 9.93 -4.49 19.41
CA GLU A 32 9.49 -4.32 20.80
C GLU A 32 8.62 -3.06 20.99
N ALA A 33 8.91 -1.98 20.26
CA ALA A 33 8.10 -0.76 20.30
C ALA A 33 6.66 -0.98 19.74
N VAL A 34 6.48 -1.94 18.83
CA VAL A 34 5.19 -2.22 18.17
C VAL A 34 4.43 -3.34 18.85
N TYR A 35 5.13 -4.42 19.20
CA TYR A 35 4.52 -5.68 19.66
C TYR A 35 4.75 -5.95 21.15
N GLY A 36 5.57 -5.15 21.83
CA GLY A 36 5.98 -5.39 23.20
C GLY A 36 7.09 -6.46 23.31
N PRO A 37 7.38 -6.97 24.53
CA PRO A 37 8.43 -7.95 24.74
C PRO A 37 8.14 -9.26 24.00
N LEU A 38 9.08 -9.69 23.16
CA LEU A 38 8.98 -10.90 22.35
C LEU A 38 9.96 -11.96 22.85
N SER A 39 9.60 -13.24 22.69
CA SER A 39 10.55 -14.34 22.82
C SER A 39 11.51 -14.39 21.63
N ASP A 40 12.65 -15.07 21.79
CA ASP A 40 13.66 -15.22 20.72
C ASP A 40 13.06 -15.90 19.48
N ASP A 41 12.11 -16.83 19.62
CA ASP A 41 11.47 -17.51 18.50
C ASP A 41 10.47 -16.59 17.76
N GLU A 42 9.67 -15.79 18.49
CA GLU A 42 8.76 -14.80 17.88
C GLU A 42 9.53 -13.69 17.15
N LEU A 43 10.63 -13.22 17.74
CA LEU A 43 11.51 -12.23 17.12
C LEU A 43 12.18 -12.80 15.86
N LEU A 44 12.56 -14.08 15.87
CA LEU A 44 13.14 -14.75 14.71
C LEU A 44 12.15 -14.84 13.54
N GLU A 45 10.91 -15.24 13.80
CA GLU A 45 9.86 -15.32 12.78
C GLU A 45 9.59 -13.94 12.16
N LEU A 46 9.39 -12.91 12.98
CA LEU A 46 9.16 -11.54 12.51
C LEU A 46 10.35 -11.00 11.71
N ALA A 47 11.58 -11.28 12.15
CA ALA A 47 12.79 -10.85 11.44
C ALA A 47 12.92 -11.53 10.06
N LEU A 48 12.55 -12.80 9.95
CA LEU A 48 12.58 -13.54 8.69
C LEU A 48 11.54 -13.01 7.71
N ASP A 49 10.31 -12.76 8.17
CA ASP A 49 9.26 -12.18 7.34
C ASP A 49 9.65 -10.79 6.84
N HIS A 50 10.20 -9.95 7.72
CA HIS A 50 10.70 -8.63 7.37
C HIS A 50 11.83 -8.69 6.33
N PHE A 51 12.82 -9.56 6.56
CA PHE A 51 13.95 -9.74 5.65
C PHE A 51 13.52 -10.30 4.29
N GLN A 52 12.60 -11.27 4.24
CA GLN A 52 12.10 -11.81 2.97
C GLN A 52 11.26 -10.79 2.20
N ALA A 53 10.47 -9.98 2.91
CA ALA A 53 9.74 -8.87 2.32
C ALA A 53 10.68 -7.80 1.73
N ASP A 54 11.88 -7.64 2.26
CA ASP A 54 12.91 -6.73 1.76
C ASP A 54 13.76 -7.36 0.63
N LYS A 55 14.14 -8.65 0.76
CA LYS A 55 14.88 -9.42 -0.26
C LYS A 55 14.06 -9.61 -1.56
N GLY A 56 12.74 -9.71 -1.43
CA GLY A 56 11.81 -9.66 -2.55
C GLY A 56 11.85 -8.35 -3.34
N ARG A 57 12.34 -7.26 -2.74
CA ARG A 57 12.56 -5.96 -3.41
C ARG A 57 13.88 -5.93 -4.18
N THR A 58 14.90 -6.68 -3.73
CA THR A 58 16.25 -6.68 -4.33
C THR A 58 16.45 -7.72 -5.44
N LEU A 59 15.78 -8.88 -5.41
CA LEU A 59 16.03 -9.97 -6.36
C LEU A 59 15.24 -9.95 -7.69
N SER A 60 14.40 -8.94 -7.95
CA SER A 60 13.75 -8.77 -9.27
C SER A 60 14.55 -7.89 -10.26
N ALA A 61 15.74 -7.41 -9.87
CA ALA A 61 16.64 -6.67 -10.73
C ALA A 61 17.68 -7.60 -11.38
N SER A 62 17.33 -8.20 -12.52
CA SER A 62 18.33 -8.66 -13.49
C SER A 62 18.32 -7.69 -14.68
N PRO A 63 19.43 -7.01 -15.01
CA PRO A 63 19.50 -6.17 -16.20
C PRO A 63 19.63 -7.03 -17.46
N PRO A 64 19.06 -6.62 -18.62
CA PRO A 64 19.44 -7.23 -19.88
C PRO A 64 20.87 -6.79 -20.23
N ALA A 65 21.76 -7.76 -20.39
CA ALA A 65 23.07 -7.55 -20.99
C ALA A 65 22.86 -7.09 -22.45
N ASN A 66 23.30 -5.88 -22.77
CA ASN A 66 23.68 -5.56 -24.15
C ASN A 66 24.84 -4.57 -24.16
N CYS A 67 26.03 -5.14 -24.35
CA CYS A 67 27.19 -4.45 -24.88
C CYS A 67 27.00 -4.32 -26.39
N ASP A 68 27.12 -3.11 -26.94
CA ASP A 68 27.77 -2.98 -28.23
C ASP A 68 28.47 -1.64 -28.41
N SER A 69 29.57 -1.73 -29.14
CA SER A 69 30.70 -0.81 -29.11
C SER A 69 30.67 0.12 -30.32
N GLY A 70 31.07 1.37 -30.14
CA GLY A 70 31.27 2.33 -31.23
C GLY A 70 32.22 3.46 -30.82
N SER A 71 33.52 3.26 -31.10
CA SER A 71 34.62 4.23 -30.98
C SER A 71 34.30 5.56 -31.72
N SER A 72 34.85 6.74 -31.44
CA SER A 72 36.23 7.14 -31.13
C SER A 72 36.24 8.62 -30.69
N SER A 73 37.18 9.04 -29.83
CA SER A 73 38.19 10.08 -30.13
C SER A 73 38.81 10.66 -28.85
N LEU A 74 40.14 10.81 -28.90
CA LEU A 74 41.04 11.25 -27.84
C LEU A 74 40.83 12.70 -27.37
N GLY A 75 41.11 12.91 -26.08
CA GLY A 75 41.43 14.21 -25.48
C GLY A 75 41.78 14.08 -24.00
N SER A 76 43.08 14.04 -23.68
CA SER A 76 43.65 13.97 -22.33
C SER A 76 43.58 15.30 -21.58
N TRP A 77 43.26 15.32 -20.27
CA TRP A 77 43.75 16.25 -19.21
C TRP A 77 43.53 15.60 -17.80
N PRO A 78 44.27 16.00 -16.73
CA PRO A 78 44.68 15.10 -15.63
C PRO A 78 43.87 15.15 -14.33
N GLU A 79 44.18 14.15 -13.49
CA GLU A 79 43.74 13.75 -12.14
C GLU A 79 43.17 14.82 -11.18
N SER A 80 41.98 14.56 -10.62
CA SER A 80 41.69 14.76 -9.18
C SER A 80 40.45 13.98 -8.72
N ALA A 81 40.63 13.13 -7.70
CA ALA A 81 39.63 12.53 -6.81
C ALA A 81 38.47 11.72 -7.44
N SER A 82 38.72 10.43 -7.68
CA SER A 82 37.67 9.42 -7.83
C SER A 82 36.96 9.19 -6.49
N ALA A 83 35.79 9.80 -6.32
CA ALA A 83 34.76 9.24 -5.46
C ALA A 83 34.21 7.98 -6.16
N ASP A 84 34.34 6.82 -5.51
CA ASP A 84 33.76 5.56 -6.00
C ASP A 84 32.25 5.71 -6.22
N PRO A 85 31.71 5.48 -7.44
CA PRO A 85 30.27 5.48 -7.67
C PRO A 85 29.58 4.20 -7.17
N SER A 86 30.29 3.33 -6.45
CA SER A 86 29.79 2.01 -6.01
C SER A 86 28.91 2.05 -4.76
N ASN A 87 28.59 3.22 -4.22
CA ASN A 87 27.79 3.34 -2.98
C ASN A 87 26.59 4.29 -3.10
N ALA A 88 26.11 4.54 -4.32
CA ALA A 88 24.77 5.10 -4.48
C ALA A 88 23.77 3.99 -4.09
N ALA A 89 23.07 4.19 -2.98
CA ALA A 89 21.88 3.40 -2.64
C ALA A 89 21.04 3.23 -3.92
N PRO A 90 20.52 2.02 -4.22
CA PRO A 90 19.78 1.80 -5.45
C PRO A 90 18.65 2.81 -5.50
N CYS A 91 18.77 3.80 -6.39
CA CYS A 91 17.72 4.76 -6.61
C CYS A 91 16.55 3.96 -7.17
N LEU A 92 15.45 3.87 -6.42
CA LEU A 92 14.24 3.23 -6.90
C LEU A 92 13.89 3.92 -8.21
N SER A 93 13.92 3.19 -9.32
CA SER A 93 13.59 3.78 -10.60
C SER A 93 12.11 4.18 -10.56
N LEU A 94 11.81 5.39 -11.02
CA LEU A 94 10.45 5.90 -10.98
C LEU A 94 9.48 5.05 -11.82
N GLY A 95 9.98 4.42 -12.89
CA GLY A 95 9.23 3.42 -13.65
C GLY A 95 8.79 2.24 -12.79
N TRP A 96 9.69 1.68 -11.97
CA TRP A 96 9.33 0.59 -11.06
C TRP A 96 8.28 1.02 -10.03
N VAL A 97 8.35 2.25 -9.51
CA VAL A 97 7.36 2.77 -8.56
C VAL A 97 5.97 2.84 -9.20
N LEU A 98 5.89 3.33 -10.44
CA LEU A 98 4.63 3.37 -11.18
C LEU A 98 4.08 1.97 -11.45
N ASP A 99 4.93 1.05 -11.89
CA ASP A 99 4.52 -0.33 -12.15
C ASP A 99 4.00 -0.99 -10.86
N ARG A 100 4.58 -0.69 -9.69
CA ARG A 100 4.06 -1.17 -8.40
C ARG A 100 2.70 -0.58 -8.04
N LEU A 101 2.49 0.71 -8.29
CA LEU A 101 1.20 1.35 -8.06
C LEU A 101 0.11 0.76 -8.98
N GLU A 102 0.45 0.43 -10.22
CA GLU A 102 -0.46 -0.14 -11.22
C GLU A 102 -0.72 -1.64 -10.97
N ASP A 103 0.29 -2.43 -10.61
CA ASP A 103 0.16 -3.89 -10.48
C ASP A 103 -0.32 -4.34 -9.09
N GLN A 104 0.10 -3.66 -8.02
CA GLN A 104 -0.11 -4.13 -6.64
C GLN A 104 -1.07 -3.27 -5.83
N PHE A 105 -1.20 -1.99 -6.19
CA PHE A 105 -1.99 -1.02 -5.44
C PHE A 105 -3.09 -0.37 -6.28
N GLN A 106 -3.59 -1.09 -7.27
CA GLN A 106 -4.71 -0.63 -8.09
C GLN A 106 -6.05 -1.07 -7.51
N CYS A 107 -6.99 -0.13 -7.44
CA CYS A 107 -8.35 -0.41 -7.02
C CYS A 107 -9.15 -1.10 -8.14
N ALA A 108 -9.77 -2.25 -7.87
CA ALA A 108 -10.56 -2.97 -8.87
C ALA A 108 -11.83 -2.25 -9.37
N PHE A 109 -12.26 -1.16 -8.70
CA PHE A 109 -13.43 -0.38 -9.11
C PHE A 109 -13.08 0.78 -10.03
N CYS A 110 -12.08 1.58 -9.66
CA CYS A 110 -11.72 2.79 -10.41
C CYS A 110 -10.46 2.61 -11.26
N ILE A 111 -9.74 1.49 -11.14
CA ILE A 111 -8.52 1.16 -11.90
C ILE A 111 -7.39 2.19 -11.69
N GLU A 112 -7.49 2.96 -10.61
CA GLU A 112 -6.48 3.95 -10.18
C GLU A 112 -5.76 3.45 -8.92
N PRO A 113 -4.60 4.03 -8.58
CA PRO A 113 -3.96 3.80 -7.29
C PRO A 113 -4.94 3.99 -6.14
N LEU A 114 -4.86 3.09 -5.16
CA LEU A 114 -5.74 3.08 -4.00
C LEU A 114 -5.66 4.41 -3.25
N ALA A 115 -6.82 4.98 -2.91
CA ALA A 115 -6.95 6.15 -2.06
C ALA A 115 -7.66 5.71 -0.78
N ARG A 116 -7.01 5.86 0.38
CA ARG A 116 -7.41 5.22 1.66
C ARG A 116 -7.76 3.73 1.48
N PRO A 117 -6.78 2.81 1.36
CA PRO A 117 -7.05 1.38 1.19
C PRO A 117 -7.87 0.78 2.35
N TYR A 118 -8.98 0.10 2.01
CA TYR A 118 -9.75 -0.73 2.94
C TYR A 118 -9.92 -2.14 2.37
N SER A 119 -9.81 -3.12 3.27
CA SER A 119 -10.17 -4.51 3.00
C SER A 119 -11.61 -4.80 3.45
N LEU A 120 -12.23 -5.78 2.80
CA LEU A 120 -13.51 -6.32 3.26
C LEU A 120 -13.28 -7.25 4.46
N ASN A 121 -13.94 -6.97 5.57
CA ASN A 121 -13.89 -7.79 6.78
C ASN A 121 -14.45 -9.19 6.49
N HIS A 122 -13.90 -10.21 7.16
CA HIS A 122 -14.36 -11.61 7.15
C HIS A 122 -14.36 -12.36 5.80
N GLY A 123 -14.01 -11.71 4.69
CA GLY A 123 -13.95 -12.36 3.38
C GLY A 123 -12.78 -13.33 3.20
N GLN A 124 -11.92 -13.51 4.21
CA GLN A 124 -10.66 -14.30 4.17
C GLN A 124 -9.77 -14.02 2.95
N CYS A 125 -10.01 -12.92 2.22
CA CYS A 125 -9.43 -12.71 0.89
C CYS A 125 -8.46 -11.54 0.81
N GLY A 126 -8.48 -10.62 1.78
CA GLY A 126 -7.49 -9.52 1.89
C GLY A 126 -7.45 -8.52 0.73
N HIS A 127 -8.43 -8.55 -0.19
CA HIS A 127 -8.47 -7.61 -1.32
C HIS A 127 -8.80 -6.20 -0.86
N ASN A 128 -8.07 -5.23 -1.42
CA ASN A 128 -8.12 -3.84 -1.04
C ASN A 128 -8.80 -2.99 -2.11
N PHE A 129 -9.52 -1.97 -1.65
CA PHE A 129 -10.24 -1.03 -2.49
C PHE A 129 -10.06 0.38 -1.94
N CYS A 130 -10.30 1.40 -2.75
CA CYS A 130 -10.39 2.77 -2.22
C CYS A 130 -11.58 2.83 -1.25
N ALA A 131 -11.42 3.57 -0.14
CA ALA A 131 -12.50 3.78 0.83
C ALA A 131 -13.80 4.23 0.17
N LEU A 132 -13.74 5.26 -0.69
CA LEU A 132 -14.93 5.77 -1.37
C LEU A 132 -15.55 4.72 -2.31
N CYS A 133 -14.73 3.98 -3.05
CA CYS A 133 -15.23 2.99 -4.02
C CYS A 133 -15.95 1.84 -3.32
N VAL A 134 -15.38 1.33 -2.22
CA VAL A 134 -16.00 0.21 -1.49
C VAL A 134 -17.26 0.65 -0.74
N LEU A 135 -17.31 1.90 -0.25
CA LEU A 135 -18.54 2.48 0.30
C LEU A 135 -19.64 2.57 -0.76
N LYS A 136 -19.34 3.16 -1.93
CA LYS A 136 -20.28 3.23 -3.06
C LYS A 136 -20.83 1.86 -3.40
N TRP A 137 -19.95 0.89 -3.65
CA TRP A 137 -20.36 -0.48 -3.97
C TRP A 137 -21.23 -1.12 -2.89
N TYR A 138 -20.85 -0.97 -1.62
CA TYR A 138 -21.57 -1.58 -0.51
C TYR A 138 -22.97 -0.97 -0.36
N PHE A 139 -23.11 0.35 -0.43
CA PHE A 139 -24.41 1.02 -0.30
C PHE A 139 -25.27 1.00 -1.57
N ASP A 140 -24.68 0.87 -2.75
CA ASP A 140 -25.43 0.66 -4.01
C ASP A 140 -26.28 -0.62 -3.95
N ALA A 141 -25.76 -1.65 -3.30
CA ALA A 141 -26.45 -2.92 -3.07
C ALA A 141 -27.52 -2.87 -1.95
N LEU A 142 -27.70 -1.74 -1.27
CA LEU A 142 -28.76 -1.53 -0.29
C LEU A 142 -30.09 -1.34 -1.01
N ASP A 143 -31.15 -1.99 -0.56
CA ASP A 143 -32.49 -1.73 -1.06
C ASP A 143 -33.00 -0.34 -0.62
N SER A 144 -33.48 0.46 -1.58
CA SER A 144 -33.88 1.85 -1.33
C SER A 144 -35.24 1.98 -0.63
N GLU A 145 -36.07 0.93 -0.62
CA GLU A 145 -37.39 0.96 0.02
C GLU A 145 -37.32 0.61 1.50
N CYS A 146 -36.53 -0.41 1.84
CA CYS A 146 -36.44 -0.92 3.20
C CYS A 146 -35.11 -0.65 3.91
N GLY A 147 -34.10 -0.11 3.23
CA GLY A 147 -32.81 0.25 3.83
C GLY A 147 -32.01 -0.95 4.31
N ARG A 148 -32.12 -2.10 3.62
CA ARG A 148 -31.46 -3.36 3.98
C ARG A 148 -30.76 -4.01 2.79
N TRP A 149 -29.72 -4.80 3.06
CA TRP A 149 -29.10 -5.68 2.08
C TRP A 149 -29.92 -6.98 1.97
N LEU A 150 -30.60 -7.17 0.84
CA LEU A 150 -31.46 -8.34 0.61
C LEU A 150 -30.67 -9.58 0.19
N GLU A 151 -29.46 -9.38 -0.35
CA GLU A 151 -28.57 -10.46 -0.81
C GLU A 151 -27.22 -10.41 -0.11
N SER A 152 -26.59 -11.57 0.04
CA SER A 152 -25.21 -11.66 0.54
C SER A 152 -24.23 -11.08 -0.48
N LEU A 153 -23.46 -10.09 -0.06
CA LEU A 153 -22.44 -9.48 -0.88
C LEU A 153 -21.25 -10.42 -1.08
N ARG A 154 -20.58 -10.29 -2.23
CA ARG A 154 -19.38 -11.05 -2.56
C ARG A 154 -18.26 -10.12 -2.98
N CYS A 155 -17.03 -10.42 -2.56
CA CYS A 155 -15.85 -9.67 -2.95
C CYS A 155 -15.78 -9.56 -4.49
N PRO A 156 -15.68 -8.34 -5.07
CA PRO A 156 -15.61 -8.15 -6.51
C PRO A 156 -14.43 -8.87 -7.19
N VAL A 157 -13.34 -9.09 -6.46
CA VAL A 157 -12.10 -9.67 -7.00
C VAL A 157 -12.14 -11.21 -6.96
N CYS A 158 -12.41 -11.81 -5.79
CA CYS A 158 -12.31 -13.26 -5.60
C CYS A 158 -13.65 -13.97 -5.36
N ARG A 159 -14.75 -13.23 -5.31
CA ARG A 159 -16.11 -13.72 -5.05
C ARG A 159 -16.34 -14.37 -3.69
N ALA A 160 -15.41 -14.22 -2.74
CA ALA A 160 -15.63 -14.63 -1.36
C ALA A 160 -16.86 -13.93 -0.77
N THR A 161 -17.75 -14.68 -0.12
CA THR A 161 -18.99 -14.17 0.47
C THR A 161 -18.68 -13.39 1.75
N LEU A 162 -19.29 -12.21 1.89
CA LEU A 162 -19.22 -11.41 3.11
C LEU A 162 -20.28 -11.89 4.10
N PRO A 163 -20.04 -11.77 5.42
CA PRO A 163 -21.09 -11.96 6.41
C PRO A 163 -22.25 -11.02 6.19
N ALA A 164 -23.45 -11.48 6.54
CA ALA A 164 -24.63 -10.63 6.53
C ALA A 164 -24.50 -9.52 7.58
N THR A 165 -24.86 -8.30 7.19
CA THR A 165 -24.92 -7.16 8.10
C THR A 165 -26.12 -7.32 9.04
N PRO A 166 -25.92 -7.28 10.37
CA PRO A 166 -27.02 -7.38 11.31
C PRO A 166 -28.03 -6.25 11.12
N ILE A 167 -29.30 -6.59 11.23
CA ILE A 167 -30.41 -5.62 11.11
C ILE A 167 -30.53 -4.83 12.42
N ASP A 168 -30.42 -5.52 13.55
CA ASP A 168 -30.69 -4.93 14.86
C ASP A 168 -29.61 -3.93 15.31
N SER A 169 -30.06 -2.79 15.81
CA SER A 169 -29.26 -1.79 16.52
C SER A 169 -29.44 -1.97 18.04
N PRO A 170 -28.38 -1.91 18.88
CA PRO A 170 -27.02 -1.55 18.49
C PRO A 170 -26.20 -2.72 17.90
N ARG A 171 -25.48 -2.46 16.81
CA ARG A 171 -24.58 -3.44 16.16
C ARG A 171 -23.24 -3.54 16.87
N ASP A 172 -22.68 -4.75 16.89
CA ASP A 172 -21.31 -4.98 17.35
C ASP A 172 -20.31 -4.45 16.31
N MET A 173 -19.28 -3.75 16.75
CA MET A 173 -18.24 -3.19 15.85
C MET A 173 -17.50 -4.25 15.04
N SER A 174 -17.42 -5.49 15.50
CA SER A 174 -16.84 -6.63 14.77
C SER A 174 -17.63 -7.02 13.52
N THR A 175 -18.88 -6.56 13.39
CA THR A 175 -19.74 -6.79 12.22
C THR A 175 -19.56 -5.75 11.12
N LEU A 176 -18.77 -4.70 11.38
CA LEU A 176 -18.44 -3.70 10.37
C LEU A 176 -17.70 -4.36 9.19
N PRO A 177 -18.17 -4.21 7.94
CA PRO A 177 -17.62 -4.94 6.80
C PRO A 177 -16.30 -4.36 6.27
N PHE A 178 -15.76 -3.32 6.90
CA PHE A 178 -14.58 -2.60 6.42
C PHE A 178 -13.46 -2.61 7.46
N ILE A 179 -12.26 -2.98 7.03
CA ILE A 179 -11.04 -2.89 7.84
C ILE A 179 -10.04 -1.97 7.13
N PRO A 180 -9.53 -0.91 7.79
CA PRO A 180 -8.51 -0.05 7.18
C PRO A 180 -7.21 -0.84 6.99
N ASN A 181 -6.64 -0.79 5.78
CA ASN A 181 -5.33 -1.38 5.51
C ASN A 181 -4.24 -0.31 5.60
N ARG A 182 -3.76 -0.08 6.82
CA ARG A 182 -2.78 0.99 7.12
C ARG A 182 -1.42 0.75 6.46
N SER A 183 -0.99 -0.50 6.32
CA SER A 183 0.29 -0.83 5.69
C SER A 183 0.26 -0.55 4.18
N ALA A 184 -0.85 -0.88 3.52
CA ALA A 184 -1.08 -0.48 2.13
C ALA A 184 -1.16 1.05 2.00
N ASP A 185 -1.87 1.75 2.91
CA ASP A 185 -2.00 3.21 2.87
C ASP A 185 -0.62 3.89 2.97
N THR A 186 0.20 3.47 3.93
CA THR A 186 1.57 4.00 4.10
C THR A 186 2.42 3.75 2.86
N THR A 187 2.35 2.55 2.28
CA THR A 187 3.16 2.20 1.10
C THR A 187 2.74 3.01 -0.13
N VAL A 188 1.43 3.11 -0.38
CA VAL A 188 0.91 3.89 -1.51
C VAL A 188 1.27 5.36 -1.39
N ARG A 189 1.13 5.96 -0.21
CA ARG A 189 1.51 7.37 0.01
C ARG A 189 3.00 7.59 -0.25
N ALA A 190 3.86 6.73 0.29
CA ALA A 190 5.30 6.83 0.07
C ALA A 190 5.66 6.76 -1.43
N TYR A 191 5.03 5.87 -2.19
CA TYR A 191 5.23 5.78 -3.63
C TYR A 191 4.69 7.02 -4.38
N LEU A 192 3.52 7.53 -4.00
CA LEU A 192 2.97 8.73 -4.61
C LEU A 192 3.79 9.98 -4.30
N ASP A 193 4.38 10.07 -3.12
CA ASP A 193 5.26 11.19 -2.77
C ASP A 193 6.52 11.18 -3.63
N LEU A 194 7.13 10.02 -3.88
CA LEU A 194 8.23 9.90 -4.85
C LEU A 194 7.82 10.33 -6.27
N VAL A 195 6.61 9.96 -6.71
CA VAL A 195 6.08 10.35 -8.03
C VAL A 195 5.83 11.85 -8.11
N ARG A 196 5.25 12.45 -7.06
CA ARG A 196 4.96 13.88 -6.97
C ARG A 196 6.23 14.73 -6.92
N ASP A 197 7.21 14.32 -6.11
CA ASP A 197 8.50 15.01 -6.00
C ASP A 197 9.23 15.02 -7.35
N ALA A 198 9.20 13.89 -8.06
CA ALA A 198 9.76 13.82 -9.40
C ALA A 198 8.98 14.66 -10.43
N ALA A 199 7.64 14.68 -10.35
CA ALA A 199 6.80 15.49 -11.22
C ALA A 199 7.03 17.00 -11.00
N ASP A 200 7.11 17.44 -9.74
CA ASP A 200 7.28 18.84 -9.37
C ASP A 200 8.75 19.31 -9.60
N GLY A 201 9.73 18.43 -9.46
CA GLY A 201 11.16 18.74 -9.58
C GLY A 201 11.72 18.72 -11.00
N SER A 202 11.01 18.14 -11.96
CA SER A 202 11.51 18.00 -13.32
C SER A 202 11.14 19.20 -14.18
N GLY A 203 12.15 19.95 -14.63
CA GLY A 203 12.00 20.88 -15.74
C GLY A 203 11.45 20.16 -16.99
N ALA A 204 10.81 20.91 -17.88
CA ALA A 204 9.90 20.48 -18.95
C ALA A 204 10.38 19.43 -20.01
N GLY A 205 11.44 18.65 -19.79
CA GLY A 205 11.95 17.67 -20.75
C GLY A 205 12.19 16.28 -20.16
N GLY A 206 11.52 15.27 -20.71
CA GLY A 206 11.96 13.86 -20.64
C GLY A 206 11.27 12.94 -19.64
N LEU A 207 10.31 13.41 -18.84
CA LEU A 207 9.54 12.52 -17.95
C LEU A 207 8.53 11.65 -18.71
N ASP A 208 8.34 10.43 -18.19
CA ASP A 208 7.24 9.53 -18.55
C ASP A 208 5.89 10.30 -18.45
N GLU A 209 5.07 10.20 -19.49
CA GLU A 209 3.72 10.79 -19.54
C GLU A 209 2.86 10.37 -18.34
N ARG A 210 3.09 9.17 -17.79
CA ARG A 210 2.41 8.68 -16.57
C ARG A 210 2.66 9.57 -15.36
N ILE A 211 3.83 10.21 -15.28
CA ILE A 211 4.26 11.08 -14.16
C ILE A 211 3.66 12.48 -14.29
N LYS A 212 3.52 13.00 -15.52
CA LYS A 212 3.06 14.38 -15.76
C LYS A 212 1.69 14.66 -15.13
N GLY A 213 0.81 13.67 -15.09
CA GLY A 213 -0.50 13.80 -14.46
C GLY A 213 -0.46 14.03 -12.94
N TRP A 214 0.70 13.86 -12.29
CA TRP A 214 0.90 13.96 -10.84
C TRP A 214 1.58 15.25 -10.37
N GLU A 215 1.83 16.20 -11.26
CA GLU A 215 2.31 17.55 -10.90
C GLU A 215 1.35 18.27 -9.94
N ARG A 216 1.81 19.36 -9.29
CA ARG A 216 1.03 20.16 -8.31
C ARG A 216 -0.40 20.54 -8.71
N TYR A 217 -0.72 20.58 -9.99
CA TYR A 217 -2.07 20.84 -10.53
C TYR A 217 -2.48 19.80 -11.59
N GLY A 218 -1.86 18.63 -11.53
CA GLY A 218 -2.14 17.53 -12.43
C GLY A 218 -3.44 16.85 -12.03
N ARG A 219 -4.30 16.56 -13.02
CA ARG A 219 -5.61 15.95 -12.77
C ARG A 219 -5.55 14.67 -11.96
N LYS A 220 -4.57 13.79 -12.20
CA LYS A 220 -4.47 12.52 -11.46
C LYS A 220 -4.23 12.75 -9.96
N ARG A 221 -3.42 13.76 -9.62
CA ARG A 221 -3.15 14.15 -8.23
C ARG A 221 -4.42 14.68 -7.57
N GLU A 222 -5.10 15.63 -8.20
CA GLU A 222 -6.34 16.23 -7.68
C GLU A 222 -7.43 15.17 -7.51
N ASP A 223 -7.63 14.30 -8.51
CA ASP A 223 -8.61 13.21 -8.47
C ASP A 223 -8.29 12.19 -7.35
N TRP A 224 -7.01 11.87 -7.13
CA TRP A 224 -6.60 10.98 -6.04
C TRP A 224 -6.84 11.63 -4.67
N GLU A 225 -6.44 12.90 -4.49
CA GLU A 225 -6.59 13.63 -3.23
C GLU A 225 -8.08 13.81 -2.87
N GLU A 226 -8.92 14.10 -3.86
CA GLU A 226 -10.36 14.21 -3.65
C GLU A 226 -11.00 12.87 -3.26
N ARG A 227 -10.59 11.76 -3.89
CA ARG A 227 -11.03 10.41 -3.49
C ARG A 227 -10.55 10.04 -2.09
N ASP A 228 -9.31 10.40 -1.74
CA ASP A 228 -8.72 10.16 -0.42
C ASP A 228 -9.53 10.87 0.66
N ARG A 229 -9.83 12.15 0.44
CA ARG A 229 -10.61 12.99 1.34
C ARG A 229 -12.06 12.52 1.47
N LYS A 230 -12.79 12.38 0.36
CA LYS A 230 -14.18 11.89 0.39
C LYS A 230 -14.29 10.49 1.01
N GLY A 231 -13.32 9.62 0.71
CA GLY A 231 -13.24 8.29 1.29
C GLY A 231 -12.99 8.33 2.80
N ALA A 232 -12.14 9.24 3.27
CA ALA A 232 -11.93 9.47 4.70
C ALA A 232 -13.22 9.90 5.40
N ASP A 233 -13.87 10.95 4.88
CA ASP A 233 -15.09 11.52 5.46
C ASP A 233 -16.22 10.47 5.50
N GLY A 234 -16.35 9.68 4.43
CA GLY A 234 -17.35 8.61 4.33
C GLY A 234 -17.09 7.47 5.32
N MET A 235 -15.84 7.01 5.42
CA MET A 235 -15.48 5.94 6.36
C MET A 235 -15.59 6.39 7.81
N GLU A 236 -15.19 7.61 8.14
CA GLU A 236 -15.32 8.15 9.49
C GLU A 236 -16.79 8.18 9.94
N LEU A 237 -17.69 8.62 9.06
CA LEU A 237 -19.13 8.62 9.33
C LEU A 237 -19.65 7.21 9.63
N VAL A 238 -19.32 6.22 8.77
CA VAL A 238 -19.78 4.84 8.94
C VAL A 238 -19.19 4.22 10.20
N VAL A 239 -17.87 4.30 10.38
CA VAL A 239 -17.15 3.67 11.50
C VAL A 239 -17.60 4.24 12.84
N THR A 240 -17.73 5.56 12.96
CA THR A 240 -18.06 6.22 14.23
C THR A 240 -19.47 5.91 14.68
N ASN A 241 -20.39 5.74 13.72
CA ASN A 241 -21.82 5.58 14.02
C ASN A 241 -22.32 4.15 13.83
N TRP A 242 -21.48 3.21 13.37
CA TRP A 242 -21.90 1.85 12.93
C TRP A 242 -22.84 1.15 13.89
N ALA A 243 -22.55 1.23 15.19
CA ALA A 243 -23.35 0.61 16.23
C ALA A 243 -24.79 1.13 16.24
N ILE A 244 -25.03 2.40 15.93
CA ILE A 244 -26.34 3.06 16.09
C ILE A 244 -27.05 3.38 14.78
N LEU A 245 -26.41 3.24 13.62
CA LEU A 245 -27.05 3.54 12.33
C LEU A 245 -28.33 2.72 12.14
N GLU A 246 -29.41 3.33 11.70
CA GLU A 246 -30.67 2.65 11.37
C GLU A 246 -30.87 2.56 9.85
N GLU A 247 -31.96 1.94 9.41
CA GLU A 247 -32.22 1.74 7.98
C GLU A 247 -32.32 3.07 7.22
N GLU A 248 -32.92 4.09 7.82
CA GLU A 248 -33.02 5.44 7.27
C GLU A 248 -31.63 6.08 7.09
N ASP A 249 -30.71 5.84 8.02
CA ASP A 249 -29.34 6.35 7.91
C ASP A 249 -28.59 5.68 6.76
N PHE A 250 -28.81 4.39 6.55
CA PHE A 250 -28.22 3.68 5.41
C PHE A 250 -28.74 4.18 4.08
N ILE A 251 -30.04 4.48 3.98
CA ILE A 251 -30.63 5.12 2.79
C ILE A 251 -30.02 6.51 2.57
N ALA A 252 -29.87 7.31 3.62
CA ALA A 252 -29.25 8.63 3.53
C ALA A 252 -27.78 8.54 3.06
N MET A 253 -27.04 7.53 3.53
CA MET A 253 -25.68 7.25 3.07
C MET A 253 -25.64 6.83 1.61
N LYS A 254 -26.54 5.94 1.17
CA LYS A 254 -26.67 5.55 -0.23
C LYS A 254 -26.82 6.76 -1.14
N ASN A 255 -27.82 7.61 -0.85
CA ASN A 255 -28.09 8.82 -1.64
C ASN A 255 -26.86 9.75 -1.68
N ARG A 256 -26.18 9.95 -0.54
CA ARG A 256 -24.96 10.76 -0.45
C ARG A 256 -23.84 10.23 -1.36
N PHE A 257 -23.71 8.92 -1.48
CA PHE A 257 -22.65 8.30 -2.29
C PHE A 257 -23.01 8.22 -3.78
N GLU A 258 -24.29 8.15 -4.13
CA GLU A 258 -24.78 8.27 -5.51
C GLU A 258 -24.50 9.66 -6.09
N ASP A 259 -24.85 10.73 -5.34
CA ASP A 259 -24.65 12.14 -5.74
C ASP A 259 -23.16 12.54 -5.89
N ALA A 260 -22.25 11.74 -5.35
CA ALA A 260 -20.81 11.97 -5.42
C ALA A 260 -20.16 11.38 -6.69
N SER A 261 -20.94 11.05 -7.72
CA SER A 261 -20.53 10.39 -8.97
C SER A 261 -20.66 11.32 -10.16
#